data_AF-A0A172EDE7-F1
#
_entry.id   AF-A0A172EDE7-F1
#
_cell.length_a   1.000
_cell.length_b   1.000
_cell.length_c   1.000
_cell.angle_alpha   90.00
_cell.angle_beta   90.00
_cell.angle_gamma   90.00
#
_symmetry.space_group_name_H-M   'P 1'
#
loop_
_entity.id
_entity.type
_entity.pdbx_description
1 polymer ?
#
loop_
_entity_poly.entity_id
_entity_poly.type
_entity_poly.pdbx_seq_one_letter_code
_entity_poly.pdbx_strand_id
1 'polypeptide(L)'
;YMIREDVKTERRRLTRTKDLNHCQELIHKDIGLAYTEKCVQCQAQGMALKGAVAVNYILKPAATGALLLEATATELLQFSPFNILNGAAQMEAKQLLTYVGISKTPVLPIAAAYIPRGSLQYEFATELLQTPIQLLRITNVEAQIVEVLNHLVTFNVAKVHEDAPLKFVELIQLLRVVSYERIDALWSQYKVKPAYRHWFLNAVPAIGTHVSLKFIKEKFLLDDISVVEAAQALIGSIHM
;
A
#
# COMPACT_ATOMS: atom_id res chain seq x y z
N TYR A 1 16.41 5.09 -25.38
CA TYR A 1 17.51 5.86 -24.77
C TYR A 1 18.09 6.81 -25.80
N MET A 2 18.66 7.93 -25.37
CA MET A 2 19.39 8.87 -26.21
C MET A 2 20.76 9.12 -25.59
N ILE A 3 21.82 8.98 -26.39
CA ILE A 3 23.20 9.23 -25.95
C ILE A 3 23.69 10.48 -26.67
N ARG A 4 24.27 11.41 -25.92
CA ARG A 4 24.95 12.60 -26.45
C ARG A 4 26.34 12.68 -25.84
N GLU A 5 27.35 12.83 -26.68
CA GLU A 5 28.72 13.01 -26.22
C GLU A 5 29.05 14.51 -26.15
N ASP A 6 29.63 14.93 -25.03
CA ASP A 6 30.10 16.30 -24.84
C ASP A 6 31.63 16.30 -25.02
N VAL A 7 32.05 16.57 -26.25
CA VAL A 7 33.46 16.52 -26.69
C VAL A 7 34.34 17.46 -25.87
N LYS A 8 33.78 18.53 -25.29
CA LYS A 8 34.55 19.52 -24.50
C LYS A 8 34.86 19.07 -23.08
N THR A 9 34.06 18.17 -22.51
CA THR A 9 34.20 17.76 -21.09
C THR A 9 34.60 16.30 -20.93
N GLU A 10 34.79 15.56 -22.04
CA GLU A 10 34.97 14.10 -22.06
C GLU A 10 33.86 13.36 -21.30
N ARG A 11 32.65 13.95 -21.23
CA ARG A 11 31.49 13.37 -20.53
C ARG A 11 30.49 12.87 -21.55
N ARG A 12 29.82 11.77 -21.19
CA ARG A 12 28.66 11.24 -21.91
C ARG A 12 27.40 11.59 -21.16
N ARG A 13 26.43 12.19 -21.85
CA ARG A 13 25.09 12.42 -21.35
C ARG A 13 24.17 11.34 -21.90
N LEU A 14 23.54 10.59 -21.02
CA LEU A 14 22.57 9.56 -21.37
C LEU A 14 21.22 9.99 -20.83
N THR A 15 20.21 10.07 -21.69
CA THR A 15 18.82 10.25 -21.28
C THR A 15 18.06 8.96 -21.55
N ARG A 16 17.45 8.42 -20.49
CA ARG A 16 16.51 7.31 -20.55
C ARG A 16 15.12 7.84 -20.27
N THR A 17 14.16 7.46 -21.11
CA THR A 17 12.75 7.61 -20.79
C THR A 17 12.11 6.23 -20.71
N LYS A 18 11.13 6.07 -19.83
CA LYS A 18 10.27 4.90 -19.70
C LYS A 18 8.82 5.35 -19.76
N ASP A 19 8.02 4.71 -20.59
CA ASP A 19 6.57 4.84 -20.59
C ASP A 19 6.01 3.76 -19.65
N LEU A 20 5.40 4.18 -18.54
CA LEU A 20 4.85 3.24 -17.56
C LEU A 20 3.50 2.66 -17.98
N ASN A 21 2.91 3.16 -19.07
CA ASN A 21 1.68 2.63 -19.65
C ASN A 21 1.92 1.44 -20.58
N HIS A 22 3.16 1.30 -21.06
CA HIS A 22 3.56 0.27 -22.04
C HIS A 22 4.68 -0.60 -21.46
N CYS A 23 4.34 -1.38 -20.43
CA CYS A 23 5.24 -2.32 -19.79
C CYS A 23 4.89 -3.76 -20.18
N GLN A 24 5.90 -4.60 -20.39
CA GLN A 24 5.70 -6.05 -20.55
C GLN A 24 5.17 -6.67 -19.25
N GLU A 25 5.71 -6.21 -18.13
CA GLU A 25 5.30 -6.58 -16.79
C GLU A 25 5.23 -5.30 -15.95
N LEU A 26 4.04 -5.00 -15.44
CA LEU A 26 3.80 -3.87 -14.56
C LEU A 26 3.63 -4.40 -13.13
N ILE A 27 4.53 -4.02 -12.23
CA ILE A 27 4.40 -4.36 -10.82
C ILE A 27 3.38 -3.43 -10.17
N HIS A 28 2.20 -3.98 -9.87
CA HIS A 28 1.10 -3.28 -9.20
C HIS A 28 0.32 -4.28 -8.35
N LYS A 29 -0.48 -3.77 -7.41
CA LYS A 29 -1.35 -4.55 -6.57
C LYS A 29 -2.71 -3.87 -6.49
N ASP A 30 -3.70 -4.50 -7.11
CA ASP A 30 -5.08 -4.05 -7.06
C ASP A 30 -5.84 -4.77 -5.93
N ILE A 31 -6.65 -4.02 -5.20
CA ILE A 31 -7.49 -4.53 -4.11
C ILE A 31 -8.93 -4.09 -4.39
N GLY A 32 -9.88 -5.02 -4.29
CA GLY A 32 -11.30 -4.72 -4.49
C GLY A 32 -11.75 -4.58 -5.96
N LEU A 33 -10.91 -4.94 -6.93
CA LEU A 33 -11.22 -4.84 -8.36
C LEU A 33 -11.62 -6.19 -9.00
N ALA A 34 -11.82 -7.25 -8.21
CA ALA A 34 -12.06 -8.61 -8.72
C ALA A 34 -13.32 -8.73 -9.61
N TYR A 35 -14.32 -7.88 -9.39
CA TYR A 35 -15.56 -7.84 -10.16
C TYR A 35 -15.54 -6.83 -11.30
N THR A 36 -14.42 -6.13 -11.53
CA THR A 36 -14.32 -5.16 -12.61
C THR A 36 -13.99 -5.83 -13.93
N GLU A 37 -14.60 -5.34 -15.01
CA GLU A 37 -14.36 -5.83 -16.36
C GLU A 37 -13.52 -4.85 -17.16
N LYS A 38 -12.63 -5.38 -18.00
CA LYS A 38 -11.79 -4.57 -18.87
C LYS A 38 -12.60 -4.04 -20.05
N CYS A 39 -12.79 -2.73 -20.11
CA CYS A 39 -13.38 -2.06 -21.27
C CYS A 39 -12.29 -1.51 -22.23
N VAL A 40 -12.02 -2.24 -23.31
CA VAL A 40 -10.99 -1.85 -24.31
C VAL A 40 -11.33 -0.53 -25.01
N GLN A 41 -12.59 -0.32 -25.38
CA GLN A 41 -13.05 0.91 -26.03
C GLN A 41 -12.87 2.13 -25.11
N CYS A 42 -13.16 1.96 -23.82
CA CYS A 42 -12.99 3.01 -22.81
C CYS A 42 -11.51 3.36 -22.62
N GLN A 43 -10.63 2.35 -22.56
CA GLN A 43 -9.18 2.56 -22.42
C GLN A 43 -8.57 3.28 -23.64
N ALA A 44 -9.13 3.07 -24.84
CA ALA A 44 -8.73 3.79 -26.04
C ALA A 44 -9.11 5.29 -25.99
N GLN A 45 -10.20 5.64 -25.31
CA GLN A 45 -10.59 7.04 -25.08
C GLN A 45 -9.71 7.73 -24.04
N GLY A 46 -9.21 6.96 -23.06
CA GLY A 46 -8.24 7.43 -22.10
C GLY A 46 -8.03 6.46 -20.95
N MET A 47 -6.81 6.42 -20.43
CA MET A 47 -6.48 5.70 -19.20
C MET A 47 -6.59 6.62 -17.99
N ALA A 48 -7.15 6.07 -16.91
CA ALA A 48 -7.31 6.80 -15.65
C ALA A 48 -5.97 7.00 -14.94
N LEU A 49 -5.07 6.01 -15.00
CA LEU A 49 -3.71 6.13 -14.48
C LEU A 49 -2.74 6.22 -15.66
N LYS A 50 -1.87 7.24 -15.64
CA LYS A 50 -0.79 7.42 -16.61
C LYS A 50 0.53 7.64 -15.91
N GLY A 51 1.61 7.11 -16.45
CA GLY A 51 2.93 7.32 -15.85
C GLY A 51 4.06 7.40 -16.87
N ALA A 52 5.09 8.18 -16.54
CA ALA A 52 6.34 8.22 -17.28
C ALA A 52 7.52 8.54 -16.36
N VAL A 53 8.69 8.01 -16.70
CA VAL A 53 9.95 8.29 -16.00
C VAL A 53 10.97 8.81 -16.98
N ALA A 54 11.65 9.91 -16.63
CA ALA A 54 12.83 10.40 -17.32
C ALA A 54 14.02 10.35 -16.37
N VAL A 55 15.12 9.76 -16.81
CA VAL A 55 16.38 9.70 -16.08
C VAL A 55 17.51 10.22 -16.94
N ASN A 56 18.23 11.21 -16.45
CA ASN A 56 19.42 11.75 -17.07
C ASN A 56 20.65 11.30 -16.28
N TYR A 57 21.67 10.83 -17.00
CA TYR A 57 22.93 10.41 -16.45
C TYR A 57 24.06 11.23 -17.04
N ILE A 58 25.00 11.64 -16.19
CA ILE A 58 26.30 12.17 -16.59
C ILE A 58 27.33 11.11 -16.27
N LEU A 59 28.00 10.61 -17.31
CA LEU A 59 28.96 9.52 -17.21
C LEU A 59 30.34 10.02 -17.63
N LYS A 60 31.38 9.55 -16.94
CA LYS A 60 32.78 9.71 -17.35
C LYS A 60 33.34 8.37 -17.82
N PRO A 61 33.85 8.25 -19.05
CA PRO A 61 34.50 7.02 -19.51
C PRO A 61 35.67 6.61 -18.59
N ALA A 62 35.84 5.31 -18.38
CA ALA A 62 36.93 4.72 -17.60
C ALA A 62 37.44 3.45 -18.28
N ALA A 63 38.62 2.97 -17.90
CA ALA A 63 39.27 1.81 -18.55
C ALA A 63 38.39 0.54 -18.56
N THR A 64 37.56 0.33 -17.54
CA THR A 64 36.68 -0.85 -17.39
C THR A 64 35.19 -0.53 -17.56
N GLY A 65 34.83 0.63 -18.12
CA GLY A 65 33.44 1.02 -18.35
C GLY A 65 33.20 2.52 -18.23
N ALA A 66 32.27 2.92 -17.36
CA ALA A 66 31.98 4.32 -17.12
C ALA A 66 31.70 4.57 -15.63
N LEU A 67 32.19 5.71 -15.14
CA LEU A 67 31.89 6.23 -13.82
C LEU A 67 30.63 7.09 -13.89
N LEU A 68 29.63 6.76 -13.08
CA LEU A 68 28.44 7.59 -12.90
C LEU A 68 28.80 8.82 -12.07
N LEU A 69 28.76 10.00 -12.69
CA LEU A 69 29.01 11.28 -12.02
C LEU A 69 27.73 11.87 -11.45
N GLU A 70 26.63 11.77 -12.19
CA GLU A 70 25.35 12.30 -11.76
C GLU A 70 24.21 11.46 -12.36
N ALA A 71 23.17 11.24 -11.58
CA ALA A 71 21.90 10.70 -12.04
C ALA A 71 20.75 11.57 -11.49
N THR A 72 19.95 12.12 -12.39
CA THR A 72 18.71 12.84 -12.06
C THR A 72 17.52 12.10 -12.64
N ALA A 73 16.61 11.64 -11.78
CA ALA A 73 15.38 10.98 -12.18
C ALA A 73 14.17 11.87 -11.85
N THR A 74 13.20 11.88 -12.74
CA THR A 74 11.88 12.46 -12.53
C THR A 74 10.84 11.48 -13.02
N GLU A 75 10.01 11.01 -12.10
CA GLU A 75 8.84 10.19 -12.36
C GLU A 75 7.59 11.03 -12.16
N LEU A 76 6.65 10.92 -13.08
CA LEU A 76 5.34 11.55 -12.99
C LEU A 76 4.28 10.46 -13.12
N LEU A 77 3.44 10.34 -12.11
CA LEU A 77 2.22 9.55 -12.13
C LEU A 77 1.03 10.51 -12.10
N GLN A 78 0.06 10.28 -12.97
CA GLN A 78 -1.14 11.09 -13.10
C GLN A 78 -2.37 10.19 -12.99
N PHE A 79 -3.26 10.52 -12.07
CA PHE A 79 -4.54 9.87 -11.88
C PHE A 79 -5.68 10.82 -12.25
N SER A 80 -6.57 10.38 -13.13
CA SER A 80 -7.70 11.12 -13.66
C SER A 80 -8.90 10.19 -13.74
N PRO A 81 -9.87 10.25 -12.81
CA PRO A 81 -11.04 9.38 -12.83
C PRO A 81 -11.98 9.70 -14.00
N PHE A 82 -11.92 10.95 -14.51
CA PHE A 82 -12.64 11.41 -15.69
C PHE A 82 -11.64 11.86 -16.77
N ASN A 83 -12.13 12.40 -17.89
CA ASN A 83 -11.27 13.00 -18.90
C ASN A 83 -10.37 14.08 -18.27
N ILE A 84 -9.09 14.11 -18.65
CA ILE A 84 -8.01 14.95 -18.10
C ILE A 84 -8.35 16.45 -18.14
N LEU A 85 -9.23 16.86 -19.06
CA LEU A 85 -9.73 18.24 -19.15
C LEU A 85 -10.40 18.72 -17.86
N ASN A 86 -10.94 17.81 -17.04
CA ASN A 86 -11.62 18.13 -15.78
C ASN A 86 -10.68 18.12 -14.56
N GLY A 87 -9.37 18.08 -14.79
CA GLY A 87 -8.34 18.03 -13.75
C GLY A 87 -7.88 16.60 -13.44
N ALA A 88 -6.63 16.49 -12.97
CA ALA A 88 -6.02 15.23 -12.59
C ALA A 88 -5.16 15.41 -11.34
N ALA A 89 -5.13 14.39 -10.49
CA ALA A 89 -4.16 14.31 -9.41
C ALA A 89 -2.81 13.86 -9.97
N GLN A 90 -1.72 14.46 -9.50
CA GLN A 90 -0.37 14.13 -9.94
C GLN A 90 0.54 13.86 -8.75
N MET A 91 1.42 12.87 -8.92
CA MET A 91 2.50 12.56 -8.01
C MET A 91 3.81 12.65 -8.79
N GLU A 92 4.72 13.49 -8.30
CA GLU A 92 6.04 13.68 -8.88
C GLU A 92 7.10 13.16 -7.90
N ALA A 93 7.94 12.23 -8.35
CA ALA A 93 9.07 11.73 -7.58
C ALA A 93 10.39 12.13 -8.25
N LYS A 94 11.31 12.69 -7.45
CA LYS A 94 12.62 13.14 -7.90
C LYS A 94 13.73 12.41 -7.15
N GLN A 95 14.74 11.96 -7.89
CA GLN A 95 15.96 11.41 -7.31
C GLN A 95 17.17 12.17 -7.87
N LEU A 96 18.09 12.54 -6.98
CA LEU A 96 19.37 13.15 -7.33
C LEU A 96 20.48 12.31 -6.69
N LEU A 97 21.35 11.78 -7.53
CA LEU A 97 22.55 11.05 -7.13
C LEU A 97 23.75 11.77 -7.70
N THR A 98 24.70 12.15 -6.85
CA THR A 98 25.91 12.88 -7.25
C THR A 98 27.14 12.15 -6.73
N TYR A 99 28.12 11.99 -7.61
CA TYR A 99 29.42 11.45 -7.27
C TYR A 99 30.21 12.44 -6.42
N VAL A 100 30.65 11.99 -5.25
CA VAL A 100 31.46 12.80 -4.32
C VAL A 100 32.95 12.49 -4.47
N GLY A 101 33.31 11.21 -4.59
CA GLY A 101 34.70 10.76 -4.66
C GLY A 101 34.82 9.25 -4.50
N ILE A 102 36.02 8.73 -4.76
CA ILE A 102 36.38 7.33 -4.47
C ILE A 102 37.33 7.35 -3.26
N SER A 103 36.95 6.67 -2.19
CA SER A 103 37.86 6.40 -1.08
C SER A 103 38.73 5.19 -1.40
N LYS A 104 40.02 5.25 -1.05
CA LYS A 104 40.98 4.13 -1.22
C LYS A 104 40.89 3.08 -0.11
N THR A 105 39.93 3.21 0.81
CA THR A 105 39.67 2.21 1.84
C THR A 105 39.28 0.88 1.18
N PRO A 106 39.98 -0.22 1.49
CA PRO A 106 39.60 -1.54 0.99
C PRO A 106 38.16 -1.84 1.38
N VAL A 107 37.34 -2.23 0.42
CA VAL A 107 36.01 -2.77 0.72
C VAL A 107 36.23 -4.13 1.36
N LEU A 108 36.12 -4.19 2.68
CA LEU A 108 36.16 -5.46 3.39
C LEU A 108 34.91 -6.26 3.00
N PRO A 109 35.04 -7.56 2.69
CA PRO A 109 33.88 -8.41 2.50
C PRO A 109 32.99 -8.32 3.73
N ILE A 110 31.68 -8.12 3.50
CA ILE A 110 30.70 -8.13 4.59
C ILE A 110 30.83 -9.48 5.31
N ALA A 111 31.14 -9.45 6.61
CA ALA A 111 31.28 -10.66 7.43
C ALA A 111 29.92 -11.34 7.73
N ALA A 112 28.81 -10.68 7.38
CA ALA A 112 27.47 -11.27 7.46
C ALA A 112 27.21 -12.21 6.28
N ALA A 113 26.38 -13.23 6.51
CA ALA A 113 25.91 -14.11 5.45
C ALA A 113 25.22 -13.30 4.35
N TYR A 114 25.62 -13.54 3.09
CA TYR A 114 24.93 -12.96 1.95
C TYR A 114 23.55 -13.61 1.83
N ILE A 115 22.49 -12.83 2.08
CA ILE A 115 21.12 -13.28 1.93
C ILE A 115 20.62 -12.78 0.56
N PRO A 116 20.37 -13.67 -0.42
CA PRO A 116 19.82 -13.25 -1.70
C PRO A 116 18.42 -12.65 -1.50
N ARG A 117 18.19 -11.45 -2.05
CA ARG A 117 16.91 -10.69 -1.94
C ARG A 117 16.15 -10.57 -3.26
N GLY A 118 16.35 -11.51 -4.18
CA GLY A 118 15.62 -11.52 -5.44
C GLY A 118 16.13 -10.52 -6.47
N SER A 119 15.21 -9.95 -7.24
CA SER A 119 15.50 -9.12 -8.41
C SER A 119 15.57 -7.61 -8.08
N LEU A 120 15.76 -6.77 -9.09
CA LEU A 120 15.64 -5.31 -8.95
C LEU A 120 14.19 -4.81 -9.01
N GLN A 121 13.24 -5.66 -9.40
CA GLN A 121 11.83 -5.31 -9.38
C GLN A 121 11.37 -5.10 -7.94
N TYR A 122 10.39 -4.22 -7.75
CA TYR A 122 9.80 -4.03 -6.43
C TYR A 122 9.09 -5.31 -6.00
N GLU A 123 9.38 -5.80 -4.80
CA GLU A 123 8.69 -6.93 -4.18
C GLU A 123 7.83 -6.39 -3.04
N PHE A 124 6.52 -6.54 -3.15
CA PHE A 124 5.60 -6.21 -2.06
C PHE A 124 5.91 -7.09 -0.86
N ALA A 125 6.13 -6.49 0.30
CA ALA A 125 6.28 -7.25 1.54
C ALA A 125 4.90 -7.76 2.05
N THR A 126 4.84 -8.26 3.27
CA THR A 126 3.58 -8.46 4.02
C THR A 126 3.00 -7.11 4.46
N GLU A 127 2.90 -6.18 3.53
CA GLU A 127 2.37 -4.85 3.76
C GLU A 127 0.90 -4.95 4.16
N LEU A 128 0.54 -4.18 5.17
CA LEU A 128 -0.83 -4.06 5.64
C LEU A 128 -1.71 -3.59 4.48
N LEU A 129 -2.93 -4.15 4.38
CA LEU A 129 -3.95 -3.62 3.50
C LEU A 129 -4.39 -2.25 4.04
N GLN A 130 -3.61 -1.21 3.80
CA GLN A 130 -3.96 0.13 4.24
C GLN A 130 -5.02 0.70 3.30
N THR A 131 -6.14 1.16 3.86
CA THR A 131 -7.06 2.04 3.14
C THR A 131 -6.46 3.45 3.20
N PRO A 132 -6.05 4.04 2.08
CA PRO A 132 -5.37 5.33 2.05
C PRO A 132 -6.35 6.51 2.23
N ILE A 133 -7.25 6.39 3.22
CA ILE A 133 -8.25 7.40 3.58
C ILE A 133 -7.75 8.23 4.75
N GLN A 134 -7.09 7.60 5.74
CA GLN A 134 -6.57 8.28 6.91
C GLN A 134 -5.17 7.77 7.23
N LEU A 135 -4.24 8.70 7.40
CA LEU A 135 -2.87 8.40 7.81
C LEU A 135 -2.90 8.12 9.31
N LEU A 136 -2.85 6.84 9.67
CA LEU A 136 -2.97 6.41 11.05
C LEU A 136 -1.60 6.28 11.69
N ARG A 137 -1.40 6.99 12.80
CA ARG A 137 -0.21 6.83 13.64
C ARG A 137 -0.45 5.70 14.63
N ILE A 138 -0.04 4.50 14.25
CA ILE A 138 -0.15 3.31 15.10
C ILE A 138 0.99 3.33 16.11
N THR A 139 0.66 3.36 17.40
CA THR A 139 1.63 3.34 18.50
C THR A 139 1.31 2.18 19.44
N ASN A 140 0.29 2.35 20.28
CA ASN A 140 -0.30 1.28 21.08
C ASN A 140 -1.63 0.86 20.44
N VAL A 141 -1.56 -0.14 19.56
CA VAL A 141 -2.70 -0.59 18.75
C VAL A 141 -3.89 -1.08 19.59
N GLU A 142 -3.64 -1.76 20.72
CA GLU A 142 -4.71 -2.28 21.57
C GLU A 142 -5.46 -1.15 22.30
N ALA A 143 -4.71 -0.19 22.85
CA ALA A 143 -5.32 0.99 23.47
C ALA A 143 -6.13 1.80 22.46
N GLN A 144 -5.60 1.99 21.24
CA GLN A 144 -6.28 2.70 20.16
C GLN A 144 -7.57 1.97 19.73
N ILE A 145 -7.57 0.64 19.62
CA ILE A 145 -8.78 -0.14 19.32
C ILE A 145 -9.85 0.10 20.37
N VAL A 146 -9.48 0.03 21.65
CA VAL A 146 -10.41 0.25 22.76
C VAL A 146 -10.98 1.67 22.74
N GLU A 147 -10.14 2.68 22.51
CA GLU A 147 -10.56 4.08 22.40
C GLU A 147 -11.57 4.28 21.26
N VAL A 148 -11.27 3.76 20.07
CA VAL A 148 -12.12 3.88 18.88
C VAL A 148 -13.43 3.12 19.07
N LEU A 149 -13.40 1.90 19.63
CA LEU A 149 -14.62 1.16 19.96
C LEU A 149 -15.50 1.92 20.97
N ASN A 150 -14.88 2.49 22.00
CA ASN A 150 -15.60 3.28 22.99
C ASN A 150 -16.26 4.51 22.36
N HIS A 151 -15.56 5.19 21.46
CA HIS A 151 -16.09 6.31 20.69
C HIS A 151 -17.29 5.89 19.84
N LEU A 152 -17.16 4.81 19.07
CA LEU A 152 -18.23 4.29 18.22
C LEU A 152 -19.47 3.90 19.02
N VAL A 153 -19.30 3.30 20.19
CA VAL A 153 -20.43 2.93 21.07
C VAL A 153 -21.09 4.17 21.70
N THR A 154 -20.29 5.14 22.16
CA THR A 154 -20.79 6.28 22.94
C THR A 154 -21.54 7.29 22.07
N PHE A 155 -21.04 7.58 20.87
CA PHE A 155 -21.54 8.70 20.06
C PHE A 155 -22.57 8.30 19.00
N ASN A 156 -22.88 7.01 18.82
CA ASN A 156 -23.79 6.52 17.77
C ASN A 156 -25.08 5.89 18.29
N VAL A 157 -25.61 6.35 19.44
CA VAL A 157 -26.79 5.74 20.08
C VAL A 157 -28.11 6.17 19.43
N ALA A 158 -28.39 7.48 19.39
CA ALA A 158 -29.66 8.00 18.85
C ALA A 158 -29.54 8.45 17.38
N LYS A 159 -28.36 8.96 17.01
CA LYS A 159 -28.02 9.41 15.67
C LYS A 159 -26.57 9.04 15.40
N VAL A 160 -26.27 8.67 14.17
CA VAL A 160 -24.89 8.45 13.72
C VAL A 160 -24.11 9.76 13.82
N HIS A 161 -22.96 9.71 14.49
CA HIS A 161 -22.04 10.83 14.61
C HIS A 161 -21.32 11.07 13.28
N GLU A 162 -20.97 12.32 12.98
CA GLU A 162 -20.40 12.72 11.68
C GLU A 162 -19.10 12.00 11.35
N ASP A 163 -18.25 11.77 12.35
CA ASP A 163 -16.95 11.09 12.20
C ASP A 163 -17.03 9.56 12.29
N ALA A 164 -18.21 8.99 12.56
CA ALA A 164 -18.37 7.55 12.77
C ALA A 164 -17.86 6.70 11.59
N PRO A 165 -18.06 7.09 10.32
CA PRO A 165 -17.48 6.34 9.19
C PRO A 165 -15.94 6.31 9.23
N LEU A 166 -15.30 7.44 9.55
CA LEU A 166 -13.84 7.50 9.66
C LEU A 166 -13.32 6.70 10.86
N LYS A 167 -13.99 6.81 12.01
CA LYS A 167 -13.68 6.00 13.20
C LYS A 167 -13.86 4.50 12.94
N PHE A 168 -14.84 4.12 12.13
CA PHE A 168 -15.02 2.72 11.75
C PHE A 168 -13.91 2.23 10.82
N VAL A 169 -13.49 3.05 9.84
CA VAL A 169 -12.31 2.75 9.00
C VAL A 169 -11.03 2.66 9.86
N GLU A 170 -10.87 3.54 10.83
CA GLU A 170 -9.77 3.51 11.80
C GLU A 170 -9.75 2.19 12.59
N LEU A 171 -10.90 1.74 13.09
CA LEU A 171 -11.02 0.44 13.76
C LEU A 171 -10.59 -0.72 12.85
N ILE A 172 -11.05 -0.74 11.60
CA ILE A 172 -10.69 -1.78 10.63
C ILE A 172 -9.18 -1.80 10.39
N GLN A 173 -8.57 -0.62 10.20
CA GLN A 173 -7.14 -0.49 9.98
C GLN A 173 -6.31 -0.97 11.17
N LEU A 174 -6.73 -0.62 12.39
CA LEU A 174 -6.08 -1.11 13.60
C LEU A 174 -6.19 -2.63 13.71
N LEU A 175 -7.37 -3.21 13.44
CA LEU A 175 -7.58 -4.66 13.46
C LEU A 175 -6.73 -5.40 12.41
N ARG A 176 -6.46 -4.79 11.24
CA ARG A 176 -5.57 -5.37 10.22
C ARG A 176 -4.12 -5.54 10.68
N VAL A 177 -3.69 -4.77 11.69
CA VAL A 177 -2.32 -4.81 12.23
C VAL A 177 -2.14 -5.88 13.31
N VAL A 178 -3.24 -6.25 13.96
CA VAL A 178 -3.22 -7.09 15.16
C VAL A 178 -3.27 -8.57 14.79
N SER A 179 -2.54 -9.41 15.53
CA SER A 179 -2.56 -10.86 15.33
C SER A 179 -3.91 -11.46 15.75
N TYR A 180 -4.20 -12.65 15.24
CA TYR A 180 -5.43 -13.38 15.57
C TYR A 180 -5.64 -13.52 17.10
N GLU A 181 -4.58 -13.88 17.83
CA GLU A 181 -4.63 -14.15 19.27
C GLU A 181 -5.03 -12.89 20.06
N ARG A 182 -4.59 -11.72 19.61
CA ARG A 182 -4.93 -10.44 20.23
C ARG A 182 -6.34 -9.98 19.87
N ILE A 183 -6.79 -10.22 18.63
CA ILE A 183 -8.20 -10.01 18.23
C ILE A 183 -9.11 -10.89 19.11
N ASP A 184 -8.71 -12.13 19.36
CA ASP A 184 -9.45 -13.06 20.22
C ASP A 184 -9.48 -12.62 21.69
N ALA A 185 -8.36 -12.12 22.21
CA ALA A 185 -8.29 -11.55 23.55
C ALA A 185 -9.21 -10.33 23.70
N LEU A 186 -9.21 -9.42 22.72
CA LEU A 186 -10.11 -8.26 22.69
C LEU A 186 -11.58 -8.71 22.64
N TRP A 187 -11.91 -9.67 21.77
CA TRP A 187 -13.24 -10.24 21.69
C TRP A 187 -13.73 -10.77 23.05
N SER A 188 -12.88 -11.54 23.74
CA SER A 188 -13.22 -12.11 25.05
C SER A 188 -13.57 -11.04 26.09
N GLN A 189 -12.96 -9.86 26.02
CA GLN A 189 -13.25 -8.73 26.92
C GLN A 189 -14.59 -8.03 26.59
N TYR A 190 -14.96 -7.95 25.31
CA TYR A 190 -16.09 -7.12 24.87
C TYR A 190 -17.32 -7.91 24.43
N LYS A 191 -17.24 -9.24 24.28
CA LYS A 191 -18.34 -10.08 23.77
C LYS A 191 -19.62 -10.04 24.60
N VAL A 192 -19.51 -9.73 25.90
CA VAL A 192 -20.66 -9.62 26.83
C VAL A 192 -21.34 -8.25 26.81
N LYS A 193 -20.76 -7.25 26.13
CA LYS A 193 -21.31 -5.89 26.03
C LYS A 193 -21.97 -5.72 24.65
N PRO A 194 -23.32 -5.71 24.54
CA PRO A 194 -24.01 -5.82 23.24
C PRO A 194 -23.58 -4.78 22.19
N ALA A 195 -23.42 -3.51 22.60
CA ALA A 195 -23.01 -2.45 21.67
C ALA A 195 -21.58 -2.63 21.15
N TYR A 196 -20.64 -2.98 22.03
CA TYR A 196 -19.24 -3.24 21.63
C TYR A 196 -19.14 -4.48 20.75
N ARG A 197 -19.86 -5.55 21.15
CA ARG A 197 -19.97 -6.80 20.39
C ARG A 197 -20.45 -6.53 18.95
N HIS A 198 -21.48 -5.72 18.80
CA HIS A 198 -22.02 -5.35 17.49
C HIS A 198 -20.97 -4.63 16.61
N TRP A 199 -20.35 -3.57 17.11
CA TRP A 199 -19.32 -2.82 16.37
C TRP A 199 -18.12 -3.69 16.02
N PHE A 200 -17.67 -4.54 16.95
CA PHE A 200 -16.55 -5.44 16.74
C PHE A 200 -16.86 -6.48 15.65
N LEU A 201 -18.01 -7.17 15.74
CA LEU A 201 -18.40 -8.17 14.74
C LEU A 201 -18.63 -7.58 13.36
N ASN A 202 -19.12 -6.34 13.26
CA ASN A 202 -19.25 -5.67 11.96
C ASN A 202 -17.90 -5.26 11.35
N ALA A 203 -16.90 -4.98 12.19
CA ALA A 203 -15.56 -4.60 11.72
C ALA A 203 -14.73 -5.80 11.27
N VAL A 204 -14.93 -6.98 11.86
CA VAL A 204 -14.17 -8.20 11.56
C VAL A 204 -14.18 -8.57 10.07
N PRO A 205 -15.33 -8.64 9.37
CA PRO A 205 -15.35 -8.94 7.93
C PRO A 205 -14.52 -7.98 7.09
N ALA A 206 -14.52 -6.70 7.46
CA ALA A 206 -13.79 -5.66 6.75
C ALA A 206 -12.27 -5.72 6.97
N ILE A 207 -11.75 -6.58 7.85
CA ILE A 207 -10.31 -6.86 7.94
C ILE A 207 -9.79 -7.36 6.58
N GLY A 208 -10.59 -8.11 5.81
CA GLY A 208 -10.25 -8.48 4.43
C GLY A 208 -9.08 -9.45 4.31
N THR A 209 -8.87 -10.29 5.32
CA THR A 209 -7.87 -11.37 5.31
C THR A 209 -8.44 -12.68 5.84
N HIS A 210 -7.70 -13.78 5.66
CA HIS A 210 -8.06 -15.10 6.18
C HIS A 210 -8.25 -15.13 7.71
N VAL A 211 -7.69 -14.16 8.45
CA VAL A 211 -7.87 -14.00 9.91
C VAL A 211 -9.36 -13.81 10.26
N SER A 212 -10.10 -13.05 9.46
CA SER A 212 -11.53 -12.78 9.65
C SER A 212 -12.35 -14.07 9.55
N LEU A 213 -12.10 -14.87 8.51
CA LEU A 213 -12.77 -16.16 8.30
C LEU A 213 -12.43 -17.17 9.40
N LYS A 214 -11.16 -17.21 9.83
CA LYS A 214 -10.73 -18.03 10.96
C LYS A 214 -11.49 -17.64 12.23
N PHE A 215 -11.57 -16.34 12.54
CA PHE A 215 -12.30 -15.81 13.69
C PHE A 215 -13.76 -16.23 13.65
N ILE A 216 -14.48 -15.95 12.56
CA ILE A 216 -15.92 -16.25 12.44
C ILE A 216 -16.17 -17.74 12.60
N LYS A 217 -15.37 -18.58 11.93
CA LYS A 217 -15.49 -20.05 12.03
C LYS A 217 -15.30 -20.51 13.48
N GLU A 218 -14.22 -20.10 14.14
CA GLU A 218 -13.94 -20.55 15.50
C GLU A 218 -14.98 -20.04 16.51
N LYS A 219 -15.45 -18.79 16.37
CA LYS A 219 -16.49 -18.25 17.26
C LYS A 219 -17.85 -18.87 17.04
N PHE A 220 -18.16 -19.26 15.81
CA PHE A 220 -19.39 -19.99 15.52
C PHE A 220 -19.35 -21.41 16.11
N LEU A 221 -18.24 -22.14 15.96
CA LEU A 221 -18.09 -23.50 16.49
C LEU A 221 -18.08 -23.57 18.02
N LEU A 222 -17.74 -22.46 18.70
CA LEU A 222 -17.78 -22.35 20.16
C LEU A 222 -19.12 -21.80 20.69
N ASP A 223 -20.12 -21.61 19.83
CA ASP A 223 -21.40 -20.95 20.17
C ASP A 223 -21.22 -19.54 20.77
N ASP A 224 -20.07 -18.90 20.50
CA ASP A 224 -19.72 -17.56 20.97
C ASP A 224 -20.42 -16.48 20.13
N ILE A 225 -20.87 -16.83 18.92
CA ILE A 225 -21.71 -16.03 18.02
C ILE A 225 -22.94 -16.81 17.56
N SER A 226 -24.07 -16.11 17.45
CA SER A 226 -25.32 -16.69 16.97
C SER A 226 -25.27 -17.00 15.48
N VAL A 227 -26.19 -17.85 15.01
CA VAL A 227 -26.34 -18.17 13.58
C VAL A 227 -26.54 -16.92 12.73
N VAL A 228 -27.31 -15.94 13.22
CA VAL A 228 -27.58 -14.69 12.48
C VAL A 228 -26.32 -13.83 12.39
N GLU A 229 -25.59 -13.66 13.50
CA GLU A 229 -24.32 -12.93 13.53
C GLU A 229 -23.27 -13.59 12.63
N ALA A 230 -23.18 -14.92 12.68
CA ALA A 230 -22.27 -15.68 11.83
C ALA A 230 -22.62 -15.53 10.36
N ALA A 231 -23.91 -15.62 9.98
CA ALA A 231 -24.34 -15.45 8.61
C ALA A 231 -24.01 -14.04 8.08
N GLN A 232 -24.29 -12.99 8.85
CA GLN A 232 -23.97 -11.61 8.49
C GLN A 232 -22.46 -11.40 8.31
N ALA A 233 -21.67 -11.85 9.27
CA ALA A 233 -20.22 -11.71 9.22
C ALA A 233 -19.60 -12.51 8.06
N LEU A 234 -20.13 -13.72 7.79
CA LEU A 234 -19.63 -14.59 6.72
C LEU A 234 -19.91 -14.00 5.33
N ILE A 235 -21.12 -13.48 5.10
CA ILE A 235 -21.45 -12.79 3.83
C ILE A 235 -20.48 -11.63 3.61
N GLY A 236 -20.26 -10.79 4.62
CA GLY A 236 -19.30 -9.68 4.52
C GLY A 236 -17.86 -10.13 4.28
N SER A 237 -17.45 -11.29 4.80
CA SER A 237 -16.05 -11.74 4.73
C SER A 237 -15.71 -12.53 3.47
N ILE A 238 -16.71 -13.04 2.75
CA ILE A 238 -16.51 -13.79 1.50
C ILE A 238 -16.46 -12.84 0.29
N HIS A 239 -17.21 -11.74 0.34
CA HIS A 239 -17.27 -10.76 -0.74
C HIS A 239 -16.16 -9.70 -0.71
N MET A 240 -15.48 -9.55 0.44
CA MET A 240 -14.44 -8.54 0.70
C MET A 240 -13.05 -9.17 0.70
#